data_AF-E2DUS1-F1
#
_entry.id   AF-E2DUS1-F1
#
_cell.length_a   1.000
_cell.length_b   1.000
_cell.length_c   1.000
_cell.angle_alpha   90.00
_cell.angle_beta   90.00
_cell.angle_gamma   90.00
#
_symmetry.space_group_name_H-M   'P 1'
#
loop_
_entity.id
_entity.type
_entity.pdbx_description
1 polymer ?
#
loop_
_entity_poly.entity_id
_entity_poly.type
_entity_poly.pdbx_seq_one_letter_code
_entity_poly.pdbx_strand_id
1 'polypeptide(L)'
;AILCFIAYSIQASTSEDPSDDNLYLGIVLAAVVIVTGIFSYYQESKSSKIMESFKNMVPQYANVIREGEKIMLRAEELVLGDVVEVKFGDRIPADIRIIESRGFKVDNSSLTGESEPQSRSSEFTHENPLETKNLAFFSTNAVEGTAKGVVICCGDQTVMGRIAGLASGLDTGETPIAKEIHHFIHLITGVAVFLGVTFFVIAFILGY
;
A
#
# COMPACT_ATOMS: atom_id res chain seq x y z
N ALA A 1 -23.63 -1.92 -25.82
CA ALA A 1 -23.35 -0.51 -26.13
C ALA A 1 -22.87 -0.34 -27.57
N ILE A 2 -21.65 -0.78 -27.93
CA ILE A 2 -21.06 -0.54 -29.27
C ILE A 2 -21.94 -1.06 -30.43
N LEU A 3 -22.43 -2.30 -30.33
CA LEU A 3 -23.34 -2.87 -31.35
C LEU A 3 -24.64 -2.08 -31.52
N CYS A 4 -25.18 -1.49 -30.44
CA CYS A 4 -26.39 -0.67 -30.50
C CYS A 4 -26.15 0.65 -31.26
N PHE A 5 -24.99 1.28 -31.06
CA PHE A 5 -24.60 2.47 -31.82
C PHE A 5 -24.32 2.17 -33.29
N ILE A 6 -23.73 1.00 -33.60
CA ILE A 6 -23.55 0.55 -34.99
C ILE A 6 -24.91 0.31 -35.65
N ALA A 7 -25.82 -0.40 -34.99
CA ALA A 7 -27.16 -0.66 -35.51
C ALA A 7 -27.96 0.63 -35.76
N TYR A 8 -27.92 1.59 -34.82
CA TYR A 8 -28.54 2.90 -35.01
C TYR A 8 -27.92 3.67 -36.17
N SER A 9 -26.59 3.64 -36.32
CA SER A 9 -25.91 4.32 -37.43
C SER A 9 -26.32 3.76 -38.80
N ILE A 10 -26.46 2.43 -38.92
CA ILE A 10 -26.95 1.78 -40.14
C ILE A 10 -28.40 2.18 -40.40
N GLN A 11 -29.26 2.16 -39.37
CA GLN A 11 -30.67 2.50 -39.48
C GLN A 11 -30.90 3.96 -39.85
N ALA A 12 -30.16 4.89 -39.24
CA ALA A 12 -30.18 6.32 -39.57
C ALA A 12 -29.70 6.62 -41.00
N SER A 13 -28.86 5.75 -41.59
CA SER A 13 -28.41 5.88 -42.98
C SER A 13 -29.36 5.26 -44.01
N THR A 14 -30.26 4.36 -43.60
CA THR A 14 -31.08 3.53 -44.51
C THR A 14 -32.57 3.89 -44.46
N SER A 15 -33.07 4.49 -43.38
CA SER A 15 -34.49 4.78 -43.15
C SER A 15 -34.73 6.27 -42.91
N GLU A 16 -35.80 6.84 -43.49
CA GLU A 16 -36.14 8.27 -43.33
C GLU A 16 -36.60 8.62 -41.90
N ASP A 17 -37.18 7.68 -41.15
CA ASP A 17 -37.52 7.79 -39.72
C ASP A 17 -36.85 6.66 -38.91
N PRO A 18 -35.62 6.86 -38.41
CA PRO A 18 -34.94 5.86 -37.58
C PRO A 18 -35.57 5.79 -36.18
N SER A 19 -35.75 4.58 -35.65
CA SER A 19 -36.19 4.41 -34.26
C SER A 19 -35.03 4.67 -33.30
N ASP A 20 -35.29 5.48 -32.26
CA ASP A 20 -34.27 5.86 -31.27
C ASP A 20 -33.96 4.75 -30.25
N ASP A 21 -34.65 3.61 -30.31
CA ASP A 21 -34.53 2.50 -29.35
C ASP A 21 -33.08 2.02 -29.20
N ASN A 22 -32.37 1.84 -30.32
CA ASN A 22 -30.97 1.41 -30.34
C ASN A 22 -30.03 2.47 -29.75
N LEU A 23 -30.36 3.75 -29.93
CA LEU A 23 -29.59 4.87 -29.37
C LEU A 23 -29.76 4.92 -27.84
N TYR A 24 -30.99 4.90 -27.33
CA TYR A 24 -31.28 4.90 -25.90
C TYR A 24 -30.67 3.67 -25.20
N LEU A 25 -30.82 2.48 -25.77
CA LEU A 25 -30.24 1.26 -25.21
C LEU A 25 -28.70 1.32 -25.21
N GLY A 26 -28.09 1.86 -26.26
CA GLY A 26 -26.64 2.08 -26.35
C GLY A 26 -26.12 2.97 -25.23
N ILE A 27 -26.78 4.10 -25.00
CA ILE A 27 -26.45 5.07 -23.94
C ILE A 27 -26.62 4.45 -22.55
N VAL A 28 -27.74 3.76 -22.29
CA VAL A 28 -28.00 3.11 -21.00
C VAL A 28 -26.93 2.06 -20.68
N LEU A 29 -26.60 1.18 -21.64
CA LEU A 29 -25.57 0.17 -21.44
C LEU A 29 -24.18 0.80 -21.22
N ALA A 30 -23.85 1.88 -21.93
CA ALA A 30 -22.60 2.59 -21.72
C ALA A 30 -22.52 3.20 -20.32
N ALA A 31 -23.60 3.84 -19.85
CA ALA A 31 -23.69 4.39 -18.51
C ALA A 31 -23.52 3.31 -17.43
N VAL A 32 -24.18 2.15 -17.58
CA VAL A 32 -24.04 1.03 -16.64
C VAL A 32 -22.58 0.56 -16.54
N VAL A 33 -21.89 0.37 -17.67
CA VAL A 33 -20.48 -0.07 -17.69
C VAL A 33 -19.55 0.96 -17.04
N ILE A 34 -19.78 2.25 -17.27
CA ILE A 34 -18.99 3.31 -16.65
C ILE A 34 -19.18 3.31 -15.13
N VAL A 35 -20.42 3.24 -14.67
CA VAL A 35 -20.73 3.22 -13.23
C VAL A 35 -20.11 1.99 -12.57
N THR A 36 -20.28 0.79 -13.13
CA THR A 36 -19.69 -0.42 -12.56
C THR A 36 -18.16 -0.39 -12.57
N GLY A 37 -17.54 0.16 -13.62
CA GLY A 37 -16.09 0.36 -13.69
C GLY A 37 -15.56 1.29 -12.60
N ILE A 38 -16.24 2.42 -12.35
CA ILE A 38 -15.88 3.36 -11.28
C ILE A 38 -15.96 2.68 -9.90
N PHE A 39 -17.03 1.92 -9.64
CA PHE A 39 -17.18 1.18 -8.38
C PHE A 39 -16.07 0.15 -8.18
N SER A 40 -15.72 -0.61 -9.22
CA SER A 40 -14.62 -1.59 -9.17
C SER A 40 -13.28 -0.93 -8.88
N TYR A 41 -12.97 0.17 -9.58
CA TYR A 41 -11.74 0.93 -9.37
C TYR A 41 -11.62 1.49 -7.94
N TYR A 42 -12.73 2.02 -7.40
CA TYR A 42 -12.73 2.55 -6.04
C TYR A 42 -12.54 1.47 -4.97
N GLN A 43 -13.00 0.24 -5.23
CA GLN A 43 -12.83 -0.90 -4.33
C GLN A 43 -11.37 -1.38 -4.32
N GLU A 44 -10.70 -1.38 -5.47
CA GLU A 44 -9.30 -1.75 -5.63
C GLU A 44 -8.34 -0.71 -5.03
N SER A 45 -8.62 0.58 -5.22
CA SER A 45 -7.78 1.68 -4.71
C SER A 45 -7.67 1.71 -3.18
N LYS A 46 -8.68 1.20 -2.44
CA LYS A 46 -8.62 1.16 -0.97
C LYS A 46 -7.51 0.24 -0.41
N SER A 47 -7.04 -0.75 -1.16
CA SER A 47 -6.00 -1.68 -0.70
C SER A 47 -4.61 -1.04 -0.58
N SER A 48 -4.34 0.06 -1.29
CA SER A 48 -3.00 0.68 -1.33
C SER A 48 -2.65 1.55 -0.09
N LYS A 49 -3.57 1.72 0.87
CA LYS A 49 -3.39 2.63 2.02
C LYS A 49 -2.43 2.13 3.11
N ILE A 50 -2.03 0.87 3.05
CA ILE A 50 -1.17 0.27 4.09
C ILE A 50 0.21 0.97 4.11
N MET A 51 0.83 1.15 2.93
CA MET A 51 2.14 1.80 2.80
C MET A 51 2.14 3.26 3.30
N GLU A 52 1.05 3.99 3.07
CA GLU A 52 0.93 5.39 3.49
C GLU A 52 0.86 5.52 5.02
N SER A 53 0.22 4.56 5.70
CA SER A 53 0.22 4.49 7.16
C SER A 53 1.62 4.25 7.73
N PHE A 54 2.47 3.47 7.05
CA PHE A 54 3.87 3.28 7.46
C PHE A 54 4.71 4.54 7.26
N LYS A 55 4.51 5.28 6.17
CA LYS A 55 5.23 6.53 5.91
C LYS A 55 4.96 7.60 6.98
N ASN A 56 3.73 7.68 7.47
CA ASN A 56 3.35 8.58 8.56
C ASN A 56 3.98 8.21 9.92
N MET A 57 4.65 7.05 10.02
CA MET A 57 5.39 6.67 11.22
C MET A 57 6.84 7.19 11.25
N VAL A 58 7.37 7.70 10.15
CA VAL A 58 8.72 8.29 10.11
C VAL A 58 8.68 9.66 10.82
N PRO A 59 9.57 9.94 11.80
CA PRO A 59 9.69 11.29 12.34
C PRO A 59 10.14 12.27 11.26
N GLN A 60 9.61 13.49 11.26
CA GLN A 60 9.95 14.48 10.22
C GLN A 60 11.38 15.01 10.34
N TYR A 61 11.90 15.09 11.56
CA TYR A 61 13.22 15.66 11.86
C TYR A 61 14.00 14.78 12.83
N ALA A 62 15.32 14.84 12.74
CA ALA A 62 16.27 14.16 13.62
C ALA A 62 17.36 15.14 14.07
N ASN A 63 17.80 15.01 15.32
CA ASN A 63 18.94 15.75 15.85
C ASN A 63 20.21 14.94 15.60
N VAL A 64 21.15 15.52 14.85
CA VAL A 64 22.37 14.86 14.40
C VAL A 64 23.58 15.69 14.78
N ILE A 65 24.70 15.02 15.04
CA ILE A 65 25.98 15.63 15.36
C ILE A 65 26.91 15.40 14.17
N ARG A 66 27.16 16.44 13.39
CA ARG A 66 28.13 16.45 12.27
C ARG A 66 29.16 17.54 12.54
N GLU A 67 30.43 17.23 12.30
CA GLU A 67 31.56 18.18 12.54
C GLU A 67 31.62 18.75 13.97
N GLY A 68 31.05 18.02 14.95
CA GLY A 68 31.00 18.45 16.36
C GLY A 68 29.84 19.39 16.70
N GLU A 69 29.04 19.82 15.72
CA GLU A 69 27.88 20.68 15.92
C GLU A 69 26.57 19.87 15.89
N LYS A 70 25.60 20.32 16.69
CA LYS A 70 24.24 19.74 16.71
C LYS A 70 23.39 20.42 15.66
N ILE A 71 22.94 19.64 14.68
CA ILE A 71 22.15 20.10 13.54
C ILE A 71 20.84 19.33 13.53
N MET A 72 19.72 20.02 13.33
CA MET A 72 18.43 19.39 13.09
C MET A 72 18.25 19.25 11.58
N LEU A 73 18.11 18.01 11.11
CA LEU A 73 17.93 17.68 9.70
C LEU A 73 16.70 16.80 9.49
N ARG A 74 16.21 16.74 8.26
CA ARG A 74 15.07 15.89 7.93
C ARG A 74 15.47 14.43 8.08
N ALA A 75 14.60 13.58 8.63
CA ALA A 75 14.96 12.17 8.82
C ALA A 75 15.33 11.45 7.50
N GLU A 76 14.82 11.95 6.36
CA GLU A 76 15.17 11.47 5.01
C GLU A 76 16.63 11.75 4.61
N GLU A 77 17.29 12.73 5.24
CA GLU A 77 18.68 13.13 4.97
C GLU A 77 19.70 12.40 5.86
N LEU A 78 19.22 11.51 6.75
CA LEU A 78 20.08 10.67 7.59
C LEU A 78 20.80 9.62 6.76
N VAL A 79 22.10 9.49 6.99
CA VAL A 79 22.94 8.49 6.34
C VAL A 79 23.61 7.57 7.36
N LEU A 80 24.09 6.43 6.88
CA LEU A 80 24.85 5.48 7.69
C LEU A 80 26.09 6.15 8.28
N GLY A 81 26.34 5.92 9.57
CA GLY A 81 27.46 6.50 10.29
C GLY A 81 27.19 7.86 10.95
N ASP A 82 26.05 8.49 10.67
CA ASP A 82 25.64 9.71 11.38
C ASP A 82 25.49 9.43 12.88
N VAL A 83 25.88 10.40 13.72
CA VAL A 83 25.66 10.34 15.16
C VAL A 83 24.38 11.09 15.49
N VAL A 84 23.34 10.39 15.92
CA VAL A 84 22.07 10.98 16.33
C VAL A 84 22.00 11.16 17.83
N GLU A 85 21.36 12.24 18.28
CA GLU A 85 20.96 12.46 19.67
C GLU A 85 19.45 12.29 19.79
N VAL A 86 19.02 11.45 20.72
CA VAL A 86 17.60 11.15 20.97
C VAL A 86 17.28 11.51 22.41
N LYS A 87 16.16 12.18 22.62
CA LYS A 87 15.66 12.60 23.93
C LYS A 87 14.27 12.03 24.20
N PHE A 88 13.86 12.10 25.45
CA PHE A 88 12.49 11.80 25.86
C PHE A 88 11.46 12.49 24.94
N GLY A 89 10.50 11.71 24.44
CA GLY A 89 9.45 12.17 23.54
C GLY A 89 9.81 12.09 22.05
N ASP A 90 11.09 11.91 21.72
CA ASP A 90 11.51 11.73 20.34
C ASP A 90 11.21 10.31 19.84
N ARG A 91 10.88 10.20 18.56
CA ARG A 91 10.82 8.91 17.88
C ARG A 91 12.18 8.59 17.29
N ILE A 92 12.61 7.33 17.37
CA ILE A 92 13.90 6.93 16.82
C ILE A 92 13.86 7.05 15.28
N PRO A 93 14.75 7.84 14.66
CA PRO A 93 14.64 8.18 13.24
C PRO A 93 15.24 7.12 12.29
N ALA A 94 16.10 6.23 12.80
CA ALA A 94 16.78 5.17 12.06
C ALA A 94 17.20 4.07 13.04
N ASP A 95 17.62 2.89 12.58
CA ASP A 95 18.20 1.91 13.51
C ASP A 95 19.58 2.41 13.94
N ILE A 96 19.79 2.52 15.25
CA ILE A 96 20.97 3.14 15.84
C ILE A 96 21.66 2.23 16.85
N ARG A 97 23.00 2.25 16.83
CA ARG A 97 23.86 1.63 17.82
C ARG A 97 24.20 2.66 18.90
N ILE A 98 23.76 2.40 20.13
CA ILE A 98 23.88 3.35 21.25
C ILE A 98 25.32 3.44 21.75
N ILE A 99 25.90 4.63 21.71
CA ILE A 99 27.26 4.89 22.18
C ILE A 99 27.28 5.55 23.56
N GLU A 100 26.24 6.32 23.89
CA GLU A 100 26.07 6.98 25.19
C GLU A 100 24.58 6.89 25.58
N SER A 101 24.27 6.59 26.84
CA SER A 101 22.91 6.56 27.37
C SER A 101 22.88 7.09 28.80
N ARG A 102 21.84 7.86 29.12
CA ARG A 102 21.57 8.41 30.45
C ARG A 102 20.12 8.14 30.82
N GLY A 103 19.89 7.06 31.55
CA GLY A 103 18.54 6.61 31.93
C GLY A 103 17.63 6.38 30.73
N PHE A 104 18.20 6.06 29.56
CA PHE A 104 17.44 5.98 28.32
C PHE A 104 16.59 4.71 28.30
N LYS A 105 15.30 4.88 28.02
CA LYS A 105 14.35 3.78 27.80
C LYS A 105 13.59 4.03 26.51
N VAL A 106 13.20 2.95 25.86
CA VAL A 106 12.39 2.99 24.63
C VAL A 106 11.19 2.07 24.74
N ASP A 107 10.11 2.44 24.08
CA ASP A 107 8.93 1.60 23.88
C ASP A 107 9.05 0.84 22.55
N ASN A 108 9.16 -0.49 22.66
CA ASN A 108 9.28 -1.41 21.55
C ASN A 108 7.92 -2.02 21.11
N SER A 109 6.79 -1.45 21.53
CA SER A 109 5.45 -1.92 21.17
C SER A 109 5.24 -2.04 19.66
N SER A 110 5.85 -1.15 18.87
CA SER A 110 5.79 -1.20 17.40
C SER A 110 6.43 -2.47 16.80
N LEU A 111 7.36 -3.12 17.51
CA LEU A 111 8.08 -4.31 17.05
C LEU A 111 7.61 -5.59 17.74
N THR A 112 7.29 -5.50 19.03
CA THR A 112 7.02 -6.66 19.89
C THR A 112 5.56 -6.79 20.29
N GLY A 113 4.77 -5.71 20.17
CA GLY A 113 3.39 -5.63 20.70
C GLY A 113 3.32 -5.31 22.20
N GLU A 114 4.44 -5.35 22.93
CA GLU A 114 4.51 -5.09 24.36
C GLU A 114 4.93 -3.64 24.64
N SER A 115 4.15 -2.91 25.45
CA SER A 115 4.41 -1.49 25.79
C SER A 115 5.33 -1.29 27.00
N GLU A 116 5.97 -2.34 27.51
CA GLU A 116 6.86 -2.23 28.66
C GLU A 116 8.17 -1.49 28.29
N PRO A 117 8.52 -0.37 28.96
CA PRO A 117 9.74 0.38 28.67
C PRO A 117 11.01 -0.45 28.79
N GLN A 118 11.74 -0.59 27.69
CA GLN A 118 13.00 -1.33 27.64
C GLN A 118 14.19 -0.39 27.82
N SER A 119 15.04 -0.71 28.81
CA SER A 119 16.23 0.09 29.10
C SER A 119 17.34 -0.13 28.06
N ARG A 120 18.05 0.95 27.74
CA ARG A 120 19.04 0.99 26.68
C ARG A 120 20.39 1.49 27.19
N SER A 121 21.47 0.84 26.79
CA SER A 121 22.84 1.12 27.26
C SER A 121 23.83 0.98 26.11
N SER A 122 25.08 1.42 26.29
CA SER A 122 26.13 1.22 25.27
C SER A 122 26.72 -0.19 25.26
N GLU A 123 26.45 -0.99 26.29
CA GLU A 123 27.01 -2.33 26.48
C GLU A 123 26.23 -3.39 25.73
N PHE A 124 26.94 -4.29 25.03
CA PHE A 124 26.34 -5.47 24.42
C PHE A 124 25.88 -6.46 25.49
N THR A 125 24.63 -6.92 25.38
CA THR A 125 24.00 -7.76 26.41
C THR A 125 23.44 -9.08 25.91
N HIS A 126 23.23 -9.24 24.60
CA HIS A 126 22.61 -10.44 24.04
C HIS A 126 22.99 -10.60 22.56
N GLU A 127 23.21 -11.85 22.12
CA GLU A 127 23.44 -12.21 20.71
C GLU A 127 22.28 -11.84 19.76
N ASN A 128 21.04 -11.78 20.27
CA ASN A 128 19.89 -11.41 19.48
C ASN A 128 19.83 -9.87 19.40
N PRO A 129 19.92 -9.27 18.20
CA PRO A 129 19.88 -7.83 18.04
C PRO A 129 18.61 -7.20 18.65
N LEU A 130 17.47 -7.88 18.58
CA LEU A 130 16.20 -7.34 19.09
C LEU A 130 16.15 -7.24 20.62
N GLU A 131 16.91 -8.10 21.31
CA GLU A 131 16.93 -8.19 22.77
C GLU A 131 18.11 -7.43 23.39
N THR A 132 19.17 -7.15 22.63
CA THR A 132 20.30 -6.42 23.18
C THR A 132 19.94 -4.96 23.47
N LYS A 133 20.44 -4.44 24.60
CA LYS A 133 20.16 -3.07 25.06
C LYS A 133 20.88 -1.99 24.26
N ASN A 134 21.80 -2.40 23.40
CA ASN A 134 22.75 -1.50 22.75
C ASN A 134 22.34 -1.04 21.35
N LEU A 135 21.14 -1.44 20.94
CA LEU A 135 20.45 -1.01 19.73
C LEU A 135 19.15 -0.31 20.11
N ALA A 136 18.79 0.72 19.36
CA ALA A 136 17.43 1.26 19.31
C ALA A 136 16.96 1.27 17.86
N PHE A 137 15.67 0.97 17.66
CA PHE A 137 15.14 0.66 16.35
C PHE A 137 14.23 1.77 15.83
N PHE A 138 14.24 1.96 14.51
CA PHE A 138 13.32 2.81 13.81
C PHE A 138 11.86 2.51 14.18
N SER A 139 11.02 3.55 14.28
CA SER A 139 9.62 3.51 14.71
C SER A 139 9.37 3.34 16.22
N THR A 140 10.39 3.03 17.03
CA THR A 140 10.25 2.99 18.50
C THR A 140 10.27 4.40 19.10
N ASN A 141 9.70 4.58 20.29
CA ASN A 141 9.61 5.89 20.95
C ASN A 141 10.53 5.95 22.16
N ALA A 142 11.24 7.06 22.34
CA ALA A 142 12.00 7.33 23.56
C ALA A 142 11.06 7.74 24.70
N VAL A 143 10.94 6.87 25.71
CA VAL A 143 10.02 7.08 26.83
C VAL A 143 10.67 7.67 28.07
N GLU A 144 11.99 7.58 28.20
CA GLU A 144 12.74 8.24 29.28
C GLU A 144 14.18 8.52 28.85
N GLY A 145 14.81 9.51 29.49
CA GLY A 145 16.24 9.75 29.41
C GLY A 145 16.72 10.34 28.07
N THR A 146 18.02 10.22 27.84
CA THR A 146 18.68 10.69 26.61
C THR A 146 19.74 9.69 26.16
N ALA A 147 19.92 9.55 24.85
CA ALA A 147 20.97 8.72 24.28
C ALA A 147 21.60 9.34 23.04
N LYS A 148 22.82 8.93 22.75
CA LYS A 148 23.47 9.14 21.46
C LYS A 148 23.73 7.79 20.82
N GLY A 149 23.53 7.71 19.51
CA GLY A 149 23.77 6.50 18.76
C GLY A 149 24.31 6.78 17.38
N VAL A 150 25.05 5.82 16.83
CA VAL A 150 25.50 5.83 15.44
C VAL A 150 24.46 5.11 14.59
N VAL A 151 24.05 5.72 13.48
CA VAL A 151 23.10 5.12 12.55
C VAL A 151 23.73 3.90 11.86
N ILE A 152 23.08 2.75 11.97
CA ILE A 152 23.52 1.48 11.38
C ILE A 152 22.65 1.02 10.21
N CYS A 153 21.37 1.40 10.17
CA CYS A 153 20.48 1.16 9.03
C CYS A 153 19.54 2.37 8.83
N CYS A 154 19.26 2.73 7.57
CA CYS A 154 18.29 3.77 7.19
C CYS A 154 17.20 3.21 6.27
N GLY A 155 16.01 3.82 6.29
CA GLY A 155 14.92 3.52 5.37
C GLY A 155 14.53 2.03 5.34
N ASP A 156 14.42 1.47 4.14
CA ASP A 156 13.98 0.09 3.90
C ASP A 156 14.92 -0.97 4.49
N GLN A 157 16.17 -0.61 4.80
CA GLN A 157 17.15 -1.53 5.42
C GLN A 157 16.99 -1.62 6.95
N THR A 158 16.19 -0.76 7.57
CA THR A 158 15.87 -0.86 9.00
C THR A 158 15.04 -2.11 9.28
N VAL A 159 15.02 -2.58 10.53
CA VAL A 159 14.18 -3.72 10.94
C VAL A 159 12.72 -3.46 10.59
N MET A 160 12.20 -2.29 10.95
CA MET A 160 10.81 -1.94 10.66
C MET A 160 10.58 -1.64 9.17
N GLY A 161 11.56 -1.07 8.46
CA GLY A 161 11.51 -0.88 7.02
C GLY A 161 11.39 -2.20 6.26
N ARG A 162 12.14 -3.23 6.67
CA ARG A 162 12.02 -4.58 6.12
C ARG A 162 10.67 -5.21 6.43
N ILE A 163 10.13 -5.02 7.63
CA ILE A 163 8.78 -5.50 8.00
C ILE A 163 7.73 -4.81 7.12
N ALA A 164 7.82 -3.49 6.94
CA ALA A 164 6.91 -2.72 6.09
C ALA A 164 7.01 -3.15 4.62
N GLY A 165 8.23 -3.38 4.13
CA GLY A 165 8.49 -3.88 2.79
C GLY A 165 7.90 -5.28 2.56
N LEU A 166 8.08 -6.19 3.52
CA LEU A 166 7.45 -7.51 3.49
C LEU A 166 5.92 -7.41 3.52
N ALA A 167 5.36 -6.61 4.44
CA ALA A 167 3.92 -6.44 4.56
C ALA A 167 3.28 -5.83 3.30
N SER A 168 3.99 -4.93 2.62
CA SER A 168 3.53 -4.27 1.40
C SER A 168 3.78 -5.12 0.14
N GLY A 169 4.81 -5.97 0.15
CA GLY A 169 5.12 -6.91 -0.92
C GLY A 169 4.33 -8.21 -0.86
N LEU A 170 3.47 -8.39 0.15
CA LEU A 170 2.46 -9.44 0.14
C LEU A 170 1.43 -9.09 -0.93
N ASP A 171 1.51 -9.76 -2.07
CA ASP A 171 0.44 -9.74 -3.06
C ASP A 171 -0.88 -10.06 -2.35
N THR A 172 -1.79 -9.09 -2.33
CA THR A 172 -3.17 -9.33 -1.94
C THR A 172 -3.80 -10.15 -3.05
N GLY A 173 -3.51 -11.45 -3.05
CA GLY A 173 -4.09 -12.38 -4.00
C GLY A 173 -5.61 -12.27 -3.98
N GLU A 174 -6.24 -12.64 -5.09
CA GLU A 174 -7.70 -12.59 -5.19
C GLU A 174 -8.37 -13.36 -4.05
N THR A 175 -9.35 -12.71 -3.40
CA THR A 175 -10.13 -13.33 -2.35
C THR A 175 -10.88 -14.57 -2.88
N PRO A 176 -11.15 -15.59 -2.05
CA PRO A 176 -11.89 -16.78 -2.50
C PRO A 176 -13.23 -16.42 -3.16
N ILE A 177 -13.94 -15.41 -2.64
CA ILE A 177 -15.20 -14.94 -3.22
C ILE A 177 -15.00 -14.26 -4.59
N ALA A 178 -13.91 -13.50 -4.78
CA ALA A 178 -13.59 -12.91 -6.07
C ALA A 178 -13.27 -13.98 -7.13
N LYS A 179 -12.56 -15.05 -6.75
CA LYS A 179 -12.28 -16.18 -7.64
C LYS A 179 -13.56 -16.88 -8.09
N GLU A 180 -14.50 -17.12 -7.17
CA GLU A 180 -15.80 -17.70 -7.50
C GLU A 180 -16.63 -16.78 -8.41
N ILE A 181 -16.63 -15.46 -8.16
CA ILE A 181 -17.28 -14.48 -9.04
C ILE A 181 -16.65 -14.50 -10.43
N HIS A 182 -15.33 -14.53 -10.56
CA HIS A 182 -14.65 -14.63 -11.86
C HIS A 182 -15.01 -15.92 -12.60
N HIS A 183 -15.03 -17.05 -11.89
CA HIS A 183 -15.47 -18.33 -12.46
C HIS A 183 -16.92 -18.26 -12.96
N PHE A 184 -17.81 -17.69 -12.15
CA PHE A 184 -19.21 -17.50 -12.49
C PHE A 184 -19.43 -16.56 -13.69
N ILE A 185 -18.68 -15.45 -13.76
CA ILE A 185 -18.69 -14.53 -14.90
C ILE A 185 -18.26 -15.27 -16.16
N HIS A 186 -17.17 -16.03 -16.13
CA HIS A 186 -16.74 -16.81 -17.30
C HIS A 186 -17.78 -17.84 -17.76
N LEU A 187 -18.47 -18.51 -16.84
CA LEU A 187 -19.55 -19.44 -17.18
C LEU A 187 -20.69 -18.72 -17.92
N ILE A 188 -21.17 -17.60 -17.37
CA ILE A 188 -22.25 -16.81 -17.98
C ILE A 188 -21.81 -16.25 -19.33
N THR A 189 -20.62 -15.67 -19.42
CA THR A 189 -20.08 -15.14 -20.68
C THR A 189 -19.95 -16.25 -21.73
N GLY A 190 -19.48 -17.43 -21.35
CA GLY A 190 -19.38 -18.59 -22.24
C GLY A 190 -20.74 -18.99 -22.82
N VAL A 191 -21.76 -19.13 -21.97
CA VAL A 191 -23.14 -19.45 -22.40
C VAL A 191 -23.73 -18.34 -23.26
N ALA A 192 -23.55 -17.07 -22.87
CA ALA A 192 -24.07 -15.92 -23.59
C ALA A 192 -23.47 -15.81 -25.01
N VAL A 193 -22.16 -15.98 -25.15
CA VAL A 193 -21.48 -15.96 -26.45
C VAL A 193 -21.88 -17.17 -27.29
N PHE A 194 -21.94 -18.37 -26.70
CA PHE A 194 -22.34 -19.57 -27.41
C PHE A 194 -23.76 -19.44 -28.01
N LEU A 195 -24.73 -19.03 -27.19
CA LEU A 195 -26.10 -18.82 -27.65
C LEU A 195 -26.17 -17.68 -28.68
N GLY A 196 -25.49 -16.54 -28.42
CA GLY A 196 -25.48 -15.39 -29.31
C GLY A 196 -24.95 -15.74 -30.72
N VAL A 197 -23.81 -16.43 -30.80
CA VAL A 197 -23.23 -16.87 -32.08
C VAL A 197 -24.11 -17.92 -32.75
N THR A 198 -24.64 -18.88 -31.99
CA THR A 198 -25.50 -19.95 -32.55
C THR A 198 -26.77 -19.37 -33.18
N PHE A 199 -27.47 -18.49 -32.47
CA PHE A 199 -28.67 -17.83 -33.01
C PHE A 199 -28.34 -16.91 -34.19
N PHE A 200 -27.20 -16.20 -34.15
CA PHE A 200 -26.75 -15.38 -35.28
C PHE A 200 -26.53 -16.20 -36.55
N VAL A 201 -25.85 -17.35 -36.44
CA VAL A 201 -25.62 -18.26 -37.58
C VAL A 201 -26.93 -18.83 -38.10
N ILE A 202 -27.85 -19.25 -37.21
CA ILE A 202 -29.16 -19.76 -37.61
C ILE A 202 -29.97 -18.69 -38.34
N ALA A 203 -30.02 -17.46 -37.82
CA ALA A 203 -30.73 -16.35 -38.46
C ALA A 203 -30.18 -16.07 -39.88
N PHE A 204 -28.85 -16.07 -40.02
CA PHE A 204 -28.20 -15.88 -41.31
C PHE A 204 -28.54 -16.99 -42.32
N ILE A 205 -28.58 -18.26 -41.89
CA ILE A 205 -28.95 -19.40 -42.75
C ILE A 205 -30.42 -19.34 -43.16
N LEU A 206 -31.31 -18.91 -42.25
CA LEU A 206 -32.74 -18.77 -42.51
C LEU A 206 -33.09 -17.53 -43.37
N GLY A 207 -32.10 -16.68 -43.69
CA GLY A 207 -32.30 -15.49 -44.52
C GLY A 207 -33.10 -14.38 -43.85
N TYR A 208 -33.07 -14.33 -42.52
CA TYR A 208 -33.61 -13.22 -41.71
C TYR A 208 -32.65 -12.04 -41.66
#